data_AF-A0A1A8I8T1-F1
#
_entry.id   AF-A0A1A8I8T1-F1
#
_cell.length_a   1.000
_cell.length_b   1.000
_cell.length_c   1.000
_cell.angle_alpha   90.00
_cell.angle_beta   90.00
_cell.angle_gamma   90.00
#
_symmetry.space_group_name_H-M   'P 1'
#
loop_
_entity.id
_entity.type
_entity.pdbx_description
1 polymer ?
#
loop_
_entity_poly.entity_id
_entity_poly.type
_entity_poly.pdbx_seq_one_letter_code
_entity_poly.pdbx_strand_id
1 'polypeptide(L)'
;SVVRLAASLLTKLVDSLAPSITSILVQGKQVTLGLFGHEEEVISNPLSPGVIQGIIYSKCSPHGGEREAVLQQELVIHIGWIISNNPELFSGMLKIRVGWIVQAMKHELKIRAGDMPPQDIYQLSPSDIKQLLLDVLQPQQNSRSWLNRRQIDGSLNRTPPGFYDRVWQILERTPNGIVVAGTHLPQQPTLSDMTMYEMNFSLLVENTLKKIVLPEYRQIIVELLMVVAIVLERNPEVDFSDKVDLDGLVKEAFNDFQKDRSRFEGMEKQDDMEAFYKTPPLGKRGTSGYLTKAVMIQLLQGEVKP
;
A
#
# COMPACT_ATOMS: atom_id res chain seq x y z
N SER A 1 16.22 -18.52 -13.81
CA SER A 1 15.75 -19.18 -15.03
C SER A 1 16.55 -18.68 -16.23
N VAL A 2 17.19 -19.58 -16.99
CA VAL A 2 17.91 -19.24 -18.24
C VAL A 2 16.96 -18.68 -19.30
N VAL A 3 15.72 -19.20 -19.34
CA VAL A 3 14.68 -18.73 -20.28
C VAL A 3 14.35 -17.25 -20.05
N ARG A 4 14.16 -16.83 -18.80
CA ARG A 4 13.91 -15.42 -18.46
C ARG A 4 15.07 -14.53 -18.89
N LEU A 5 16.29 -14.99 -18.63
CA LEU A 5 17.50 -14.24 -18.99
C LEU A 5 17.60 -14.07 -20.52
N ALA A 6 17.50 -15.16 -21.28
CA ALA A 6 17.57 -15.12 -22.74
C ALA A 6 16.45 -14.26 -23.35
N ALA A 7 15.21 -14.39 -22.86
CA ALA A 7 14.09 -13.58 -23.31
C ALA A 7 14.33 -12.08 -23.06
N SER A 8 14.87 -11.73 -21.89
CA SER A 8 15.16 -10.34 -21.52
C SER A 8 16.28 -9.73 -22.36
N LEU A 9 17.38 -10.47 -22.57
CA LEU A 9 18.51 -10.01 -23.41
C LEU A 9 18.07 -9.80 -24.87
N LEU A 10 17.13 -10.61 -25.35
CA LEU A 10 16.52 -10.46 -26.67
C LEU A 10 15.37 -9.47 -26.70
N THR A 11 15.10 -8.79 -25.58
CA THR A 11 14.01 -7.83 -25.40
C THR A 11 12.63 -8.38 -25.80
N LYS A 12 12.38 -9.67 -25.60
CA LYS A 12 11.14 -10.32 -26.03
C LYS A 12 9.92 -9.78 -25.28
N LEU A 13 8.80 -9.72 -25.99
CA LEU A 13 7.49 -9.38 -25.49
C LEU A 13 6.55 -10.58 -25.66
N VAL A 14 5.67 -10.81 -24.69
CA VAL A 14 4.62 -11.84 -24.78
C VAL A 14 3.33 -11.22 -25.34
N ASP A 15 2.72 -11.88 -26.33
CA ASP A 15 1.55 -11.36 -27.06
C ASP A 15 0.31 -11.14 -26.18
N SER A 16 0.14 -11.94 -25.13
CA SER A 16 -1.01 -11.88 -24.22
C SER A 16 -0.98 -10.69 -23.24
N LEU A 17 0.10 -9.89 -23.23
CA LEU A 17 0.29 -8.83 -22.26
C LEU A 17 -0.72 -7.69 -22.39
N ALA A 18 -0.97 -7.21 -23.62
CA ALA A 18 -1.93 -6.14 -23.86
C ALA A 18 -3.38 -6.55 -23.50
N PRO A 19 -3.86 -7.76 -23.88
CA PRO A 19 -5.13 -8.29 -23.36
C PRO A 19 -5.18 -8.36 -21.83
N SER A 20 -4.12 -8.84 -21.16
CA SER A 20 -4.09 -8.95 -19.70
C SER A 20 -4.13 -7.59 -19.00
N ILE A 21 -3.44 -6.58 -19.52
CA ILE A 21 -3.56 -5.19 -19.03
C ILE A 21 -4.99 -4.69 -19.21
N THR A 22 -5.60 -4.96 -20.37
CA THR A 22 -6.98 -4.55 -20.65
C THR A 22 -7.96 -5.18 -19.65
N SER A 23 -7.79 -6.47 -19.33
CA SER A 23 -8.59 -7.14 -18.28
C SER A 23 -8.50 -6.45 -16.92
N ILE A 24 -7.33 -5.93 -16.55
CA ILE A 24 -7.14 -5.18 -15.30
C ILE A 24 -7.87 -3.82 -15.37
N LEU A 25 -7.73 -3.10 -16.48
CA LEU A 25 -8.33 -1.77 -16.66
C LEU A 25 -9.86 -1.83 -16.66
N VAL A 26 -10.45 -2.85 -17.32
CA VAL A 26 -11.91 -3.05 -17.37
C VAL A 26 -12.50 -3.30 -15.98
N GLN A 27 -11.70 -3.78 -15.02
CA GLN A 27 -12.10 -3.96 -13.62
C GLN A 27 -11.97 -2.66 -12.79
N GLY A 28 -11.81 -1.51 -13.46
CA GLY A 28 -11.73 -0.19 -12.82
C GLY A 28 -10.44 0.05 -12.05
N LYS A 29 -9.36 -0.66 -12.39
CA LYS A 29 -8.05 -0.54 -11.73
C LYS A 29 -7.02 0.07 -12.67
N GLN A 30 -6.01 0.71 -12.10
CA GLN A 30 -4.81 1.09 -12.84
C GLN A 30 -3.72 0.04 -12.64
N VAL A 31 -2.83 -0.12 -13.61
CA VAL A 31 -1.62 -0.95 -13.46
C VAL A 31 -0.39 -0.07 -13.58
N THR A 32 0.66 -0.40 -12.84
CA THR A 32 1.95 0.28 -12.97
C THR A 32 3.09 -0.71 -13.18
N LEU A 33 4.06 -0.30 -14.00
CA LEU A 33 5.24 -1.08 -14.34
C LEU A 33 6.49 -0.31 -13.94
N GLY A 34 7.41 -0.98 -13.28
CA GLY A 34 8.60 -0.36 -12.68
C GLY A 34 9.07 -1.12 -11.45
N LEU A 35 10.26 -0.79 -10.96
CA LEU A 35 10.88 -1.49 -9.83
C LEU A 35 10.46 -0.86 -8.49
N PHE A 36 10.34 -1.70 -7.45
CA PHE A 36 10.15 -1.24 -6.08
C PHE A 36 11.22 -0.20 -5.68
N GLY A 37 10.78 0.93 -5.13
CA GLY A 37 11.66 2.03 -4.71
C GLY A 37 12.14 2.95 -5.84
N HIS A 38 11.73 2.70 -7.09
CA HIS A 38 12.12 3.51 -8.26
C HIS A 38 10.91 4.11 -8.97
N GLU A 39 11.16 4.82 -10.08
CA GLU A 39 10.09 5.33 -10.93
C GLU A 39 9.26 4.21 -11.54
N GLU A 40 7.96 4.44 -11.61
CA GLU A 40 6.97 3.53 -12.17
C GLU A 40 6.11 4.30 -13.18
N GLU A 41 5.78 3.65 -14.28
CA GLU A 41 4.88 4.18 -15.29
C GLU A 41 3.45 3.73 -14.99
N VAL A 42 2.49 4.67 -15.04
CA VAL A 42 1.08 4.37 -14.81
C VAL A 42 0.39 4.11 -16.14
N ILE A 43 -0.22 2.93 -16.26
CA ILE A 43 -1.05 2.56 -17.40
C ILE A 43 -2.50 2.64 -16.94
N SER A 44 -3.21 3.65 -17.45
CA SER A 44 -4.63 3.91 -17.18
C SER A 44 -5.54 3.68 -18.39
N ASN A 45 -4.96 3.44 -19.57
CA ASN A 45 -5.67 3.14 -20.81
C ASN A 45 -4.95 2.01 -21.56
N PRO A 46 -5.65 1.26 -22.42
CA PRO A 46 -5.02 0.25 -23.27
C PRO A 46 -3.90 0.87 -24.12
N LEU A 47 -2.78 0.15 -24.23
CA LEU A 47 -1.58 0.57 -24.97
C LEU A 47 -1.24 -0.48 -26.02
N SER A 48 -0.54 -0.06 -27.08
CA SER A 48 -0.03 -1.00 -28.08
C SER A 48 1.12 -1.85 -27.51
N PRO A 49 1.34 -3.08 -28.01
CA PRO A 49 2.41 -3.96 -27.52
C PRO A 49 3.79 -3.31 -27.52
N GLY A 50 4.14 -2.55 -28.56
CA GLY A 50 5.44 -1.86 -28.65
C GLY A 50 5.63 -0.77 -27.59
N VAL A 51 4.56 -0.06 -27.22
CA VAL A 51 4.62 0.93 -26.13
C VAL A 51 4.82 0.23 -24.78
N ILE A 52 4.09 -0.86 -24.53
CA ILE A 52 4.24 -1.64 -23.30
C ILE A 52 5.66 -2.20 -23.18
N GLN A 53 6.23 -2.72 -24.28
CA GLN A 53 7.61 -3.18 -24.34
C GLN A 53 8.59 -2.07 -23.96
N GLY A 54 8.43 -0.89 -24.56
CA GLY A 54 9.26 0.28 -24.25
C GLY A 54 9.20 0.66 -22.77
N ILE A 55 8.01 0.67 -22.17
CA ILE A 55 7.82 0.94 -20.74
C ILE A 55 8.53 -0.11 -19.87
N ILE A 56 8.32 -1.39 -20.15
CA ILE A 56 8.89 -2.49 -19.35
C ILE A 56 10.41 -2.43 -19.35
N TYR A 57 11.04 -2.35 -20.52
CA TYR A 57 12.50 -2.37 -20.60
C TYR A 57 13.13 -1.04 -20.17
N SER A 58 12.44 0.09 -20.31
CA SER A 58 12.96 1.38 -19.81
C SER A 58 12.86 1.52 -18.28
N LYS A 59 11.79 1.00 -17.66
CA LYS A 59 11.55 1.17 -16.21
C LYS A 59 12.07 0.00 -15.36
N CYS A 60 12.07 -1.24 -15.88
CA CYS A 60 12.41 -2.43 -15.09
C CYS A 60 13.89 -2.82 -15.21
N SER A 61 14.51 -2.68 -16.39
CA SER A 61 15.86 -3.18 -16.65
C SER A 61 17.00 -2.38 -16.00
N PRO A 62 16.98 -1.03 -15.89
CA PRO A 62 18.13 -0.28 -15.40
C PRO A 62 18.56 -0.62 -13.96
N HIS A 63 17.60 -0.99 -13.10
CA HIS A 63 17.83 -1.25 -11.68
C HIS A 63 17.40 -2.65 -11.23
N GLY A 64 16.52 -3.34 -11.98
CA GLY A 64 15.97 -4.65 -11.58
C GLY A 64 16.82 -5.84 -11.98
N GLY A 65 17.93 -5.59 -12.68
CA GLY A 65 18.76 -6.63 -13.28
C GLY A 65 18.11 -7.28 -14.50
N GLU A 66 18.83 -8.24 -15.08
CA GLU A 66 18.52 -8.77 -16.40
C GLU A 66 17.23 -9.60 -16.47
N ARG A 67 16.57 -9.93 -15.35
CA ARG A 67 15.40 -10.84 -15.33
C ARG A 67 14.09 -10.15 -14.92
N GLU A 68 14.14 -8.92 -14.43
CA GLU A 68 12.98 -8.21 -13.88
C GLU A 68 11.90 -7.94 -14.94
N ALA A 69 12.31 -7.46 -16.11
CA ALA A 69 11.40 -7.15 -17.23
C ALA A 69 10.52 -8.35 -17.60
N VAL A 70 11.10 -9.56 -17.64
CA VAL A 70 10.36 -10.78 -17.98
C VAL A 70 9.49 -11.25 -16.82
N LEU A 71 9.97 -11.14 -15.58
CA LEU A 71 9.16 -11.46 -14.40
C LEU A 71 7.90 -10.58 -14.33
N GLN A 72 8.01 -9.28 -14.58
CA GLN A 72 6.85 -8.39 -14.57
C GLN A 72 5.86 -8.72 -15.70
N GLN A 73 6.33 -9.15 -16.88
CA GLN A 73 5.44 -9.65 -17.94
C GLN A 73 4.66 -10.90 -17.48
N GLU A 74 5.34 -11.89 -16.89
CA GLU A 74 4.69 -13.09 -16.34
C GLU A 74 3.63 -12.71 -15.29
N LEU A 75 3.97 -11.79 -14.38
CA LEU A 75 3.04 -11.33 -13.35
C LEU A 75 1.84 -10.59 -13.93
N VAL A 76 2.00 -9.70 -14.91
CA VAL A 76 0.87 -9.02 -15.54
C VAL A 76 -0.08 -10.01 -16.19
N ILE A 77 0.44 -11.05 -16.85
CA ILE A 77 -0.37 -12.11 -17.45
C ILE A 77 -1.15 -12.87 -16.37
N HIS A 78 -0.47 -13.26 -15.29
CA HIS A 78 -1.13 -13.95 -14.18
C HIS A 78 -2.16 -13.08 -13.48
N ILE A 79 -1.84 -11.81 -13.19
CA ILE A 79 -2.78 -10.85 -12.60
C ILE A 79 -4.00 -10.67 -13.50
N GLY A 80 -3.80 -10.47 -14.81
CA GLY A 80 -4.89 -10.34 -15.78
C GLY A 80 -5.79 -11.57 -15.82
N TRP A 81 -5.24 -12.77 -15.69
CA TRP A 81 -6.04 -14.00 -15.56
C TRP A 81 -6.76 -14.08 -14.21
N ILE A 82 -6.07 -13.86 -13.09
CA ILE A 82 -6.65 -13.98 -11.74
C ILE A 82 -7.78 -12.96 -11.57
N ILE A 83 -7.58 -11.70 -11.95
CA ILE A 83 -8.60 -10.65 -11.75
C ILE A 83 -9.87 -10.91 -12.55
N SER A 84 -9.76 -11.54 -13.72
CA SER A 84 -10.92 -11.92 -14.52
C SER A 84 -11.71 -13.10 -13.93
N ASN A 85 -11.07 -13.96 -13.14
CA ASN A 85 -11.70 -15.15 -12.55
C ASN A 85 -12.10 -14.96 -11.07
N ASN A 86 -11.33 -14.14 -10.34
CA ASN A 86 -11.41 -13.91 -8.90
C ASN A 86 -11.16 -12.42 -8.57
N PRO A 87 -12.05 -11.50 -9.03
CA PRO A 87 -11.86 -10.06 -8.82
C PRO A 87 -11.81 -9.65 -7.35
N GLU A 88 -12.42 -10.43 -6.46
CA GLU A 88 -12.45 -10.21 -5.01
C GLU A 88 -11.07 -10.21 -4.36
N LEU A 89 -10.09 -10.93 -4.93
CA LEU A 89 -8.70 -10.96 -4.43
C LEU A 89 -8.01 -9.59 -4.56
N PHE A 90 -8.54 -8.71 -5.41
CA PHE A 90 -8.04 -7.36 -5.62
C PHE A 90 -8.97 -6.31 -5.01
N SER A 91 -9.86 -6.69 -4.10
CA SER A 91 -10.67 -5.74 -3.34
C SER A 91 -9.78 -4.81 -2.52
N GLY A 92 -10.15 -3.53 -2.46
CA GLY A 92 -9.34 -2.50 -1.80
C GLY A 92 -8.05 -2.12 -2.52
N MET A 93 -7.81 -2.60 -3.75
CA MET A 93 -6.65 -2.23 -4.57
C MET A 93 -7.10 -1.42 -5.78
N LEU A 94 -6.91 -0.11 -5.75
CA LEU A 94 -7.21 0.79 -6.88
C LEU A 94 -6.13 0.72 -7.97
N LYS A 95 -4.87 0.65 -7.54
CA LYS A 95 -3.69 0.64 -8.39
C LYS A 95 -2.86 -0.61 -8.13
N ILE A 96 -2.74 -1.46 -9.13
CA ILE A 96 -1.93 -2.67 -9.11
C ILE A 96 -0.49 -2.30 -9.47
N ARG A 97 0.37 -2.25 -8.46
CA ARG A 97 1.79 -1.91 -8.64
C ARG A 97 2.62 -3.16 -8.77
N VAL A 98 2.97 -3.55 -10.01
CA VAL A 98 3.59 -4.86 -10.28
C VAL A 98 4.94 -5.01 -9.58
N GLY A 99 5.79 -3.97 -9.58
CA GLY A 99 7.05 -3.98 -8.83
C GLY A 99 6.88 -4.13 -7.32
N TRP A 100 5.81 -3.58 -6.74
CA TRP A 100 5.52 -3.75 -5.32
C TRP A 100 4.91 -5.11 -5.00
N ILE A 101 4.18 -5.72 -5.95
CA ILE A 101 3.76 -7.12 -5.84
C ILE A 101 4.97 -8.05 -5.84
N VAL A 102 5.99 -7.79 -6.68
CA VAL A 102 7.28 -8.51 -6.61
C VAL A 102 7.90 -8.39 -5.22
N GLN A 103 7.85 -7.20 -4.62
CA GLN A 103 8.34 -6.99 -3.25
C GLN A 103 7.52 -7.79 -2.22
N ALA A 104 6.20 -7.79 -2.32
CA ALA A 104 5.32 -8.61 -1.47
C ALA A 104 5.63 -10.11 -1.59
N MET A 105 5.88 -10.59 -2.81
CA MET A 105 6.27 -11.99 -3.08
C MET A 105 7.65 -12.32 -2.48
N LYS A 106 8.62 -11.40 -2.54
CA LYS A 106 9.91 -11.55 -1.87
C LYS A 106 9.75 -11.61 -0.34
N HIS A 107 8.88 -10.79 0.24
CA HIS A 107 8.55 -10.88 1.67
C HIS A 107 7.91 -12.22 2.03
N GLU A 108 6.97 -12.71 1.23
CA GLU A 108 6.33 -14.01 1.45
C GLU A 108 7.33 -15.17 1.39
N LEU A 109 8.29 -15.14 0.45
CA LEU A 109 9.39 -16.13 0.42
C LEU A 109 10.27 -16.07 1.67
N LYS A 110 10.56 -14.87 2.18
CA LYS A 110 11.30 -14.70 3.44
C LYS A 110 10.52 -15.28 4.63
N ILE A 111 9.21 -15.08 4.67
CA ILE A 111 8.34 -15.64 5.72
C ILE A 111 8.37 -17.17 5.67
N ARG A 112 8.29 -17.79 4.49
CA ARG A 112 8.35 -19.24 4.32
C ARG A 112 9.71 -19.83 4.72
N ALA A 113 10.78 -19.10 4.45
CA ALA A 113 12.13 -19.56 4.73
C ALA A 113 12.48 -19.51 6.24
N GLY A 114 11.85 -18.61 7.00
CA GLY A 114 12.14 -18.44 8.43
C GLY A 114 13.61 -18.03 8.62
N ASP A 115 14.38 -18.89 9.31
CA ASP A 115 15.82 -18.69 9.54
C ASP A 115 16.69 -19.13 8.36
N MET A 116 16.12 -19.83 7.37
CA MET A 116 16.84 -20.24 6.16
C MET A 116 16.92 -19.09 5.14
N PRO A 117 17.92 -19.09 4.25
CA PRO A 117 17.96 -18.12 3.15
C PRO A 117 16.72 -18.30 2.24
N PRO A 118 16.02 -17.21 1.88
CA PRO A 118 14.86 -17.29 1.01
C PRO A 118 15.25 -17.72 -0.40
N GLN A 119 14.36 -18.46 -1.05
CA GLN A 119 14.52 -18.84 -2.44
C GLN A 119 14.56 -17.59 -3.34
N ASP A 120 15.43 -17.60 -4.35
CA ASP A 120 15.47 -16.54 -5.36
C ASP A 120 14.19 -16.60 -6.22
N ILE A 121 13.36 -15.55 -6.16
CA ILE A 121 12.14 -15.41 -6.96
C ILE A 121 12.40 -15.61 -8.46
N TYR A 122 13.56 -15.18 -8.97
CA TYR A 122 13.90 -15.31 -10.38
C TYR A 122 14.28 -16.75 -10.79
N GLN A 123 14.38 -17.67 -9.84
CA GLN A 123 14.62 -19.10 -10.05
C GLN A 123 13.34 -19.94 -10.02
N LEU A 124 12.23 -19.40 -9.50
CA LEU A 124 10.94 -20.09 -9.44
C LEU A 124 10.39 -20.45 -10.83
N SER A 125 9.70 -21.58 -10.96
CA SER A 125 8.99 -21.93 -12.19
C SER A 125 7.78 -20.99 -12.41
N PRO A 126 7.24 -20.88 -13.64
CA PRO A 126 6.03 -20.08 -13.87
C PRO A 126 4.84 -20.51 -13.01
N SER A 127 4.69 -21.82 -12.76
CA SER A 127 3.65 -22.36 -11.87
C SER A 127 3.86 -21.91 -10.42
N ASP A 128 5.10 -21.93 -9.93
CA ASP A 128 5.42 -21.47 -8.57
C ASP A 128 5.24 -19.95 -8.42
N ILE A 129 5.55 -19.17 -9.47
CA ILE A 129 5.26 -17.72 -9.50
C ILE A 129 3.75 -17.48 -9.38
N LYS A 130 2.94 -18.20 -10.16
CA LYS A 130 1.48 -18.09 -10.08
C LYS A 130 0.97 -18.44 -8.67
N GLN A 131 1.47 -19.53 -8.09
CA GLN A 131 1.05 -19.96 -6.75
C GLN A 131 1.46 -18.93 -5.69
N LEU A 132 2.70 -18.46 -5.73
CA LEU A 132 3.20 -17.43 -4.81
C LEU A 132 2.41 -16.13 -4.91
N LEU A 133 2.04 -15.72 -6.13
CA LEU A 133 1.17 -14.55 -6.35
C LEU A 133 -0.21 -14.76 -5.70
N LEU A 134 -0.83 -15.93 -5.87
CA LEU A 134 -2.11 -16.25 -5.23
C LEU A 134 -2.00 -16.19 -3.70
N ASP A 135 -0.94 -16.75 -3.13
CA ASP A 135 -0.72 -16.78 -1.68
C ASP A 135 -0.50 -15.37 -1.09
N VAL A 136 0.10 -14.47 -1.86
CA VAL A 136 0.25 -13.05 -1.52
C VAL A 136 -1.10 -12.31 -1.60
N LEU A 137 -1.90 -12.58 -2.64
CA LEU A 137 -3.18 -11.93 -2.85
C LEU A 137 -4.28 -12.41 -1.89
N GLN A 138 -4.19 -13.63 -1.35
CA GLN A 138 -5.22 -14.13 -0.44
C GLN A 138 -5.37 -13.25 0.82
N PRO A 139 -6.60 -12.81 1.15
CA PRO A 139 -6.86 -12.07 2.38
C PRO A 139 -6.59 -12.94 3.61
N GLN A 140 -5.82 -12.38 4.55
CA GLN A 140 -5.40 -12.92 5.85
C GLN A 140 -5.51 -14.44 6.07
N GLN A 141 -4.41 -15.15 5.82
CA GLN A 141 -4.13 -16.41 6.51
C GLN A 141 -3.98 -16.10 8.02
N ASN A 142 -4.84 -16.67 8.86
CA ASN A 142 -4.89 -16.41 10.31
C ASN A 142 -3.53 -16.64 11.03
N SER A 143 -2.58 -17.32 10.39
CA SER A 143 -1.24 -17.63 10.88
C SER A 143 -0.19 -16.52 10.75
N ARG A 144 -0.40 -15.46 9.94
CA ARG A 144 0.62 -14.42 9.75
C ARG A 144 0.70 -13.45 10.93
N SER A 145 1.93 -13.09 11.34
CA SER A 145 2.18 -11.98 12.28
C SER A 145 1.68 -10.64 11.73
N TRP A 146 1.43 -9.65 12.59
CA TRP A 146 0.95 -8.34 12.16
C TRP A 146 1.95 -7.58 11.30
N LEU A 147 3.25 -7.67 11.61
CA LEU A 147 4.29 -7.09 10.77
C LEU A 147 4.21 -7.66 9.33
N ASN A 148 4.11 -8.98 9.21
CA ASN A 148 4.03 -9.64 7.90
C ASN A 148 2.77 -9.22 7.13
N ARG A 149 1.62 -9.11 7.80
CA ARG A 149 0.37 -8.63 7.19
C ARG A 149 0.54 -7.20 6.68
N ARG A 150 1.08 -6.30 7.50
CA ARG A 150 1.31 -4.90 7.15
C ARG A 150 2.31 -4.75 5.99
N GLN A 151 3.37 -5.56 5.96
CA GLN A 151 4.33 -5.55 4.87
C GLN A 151 3.70 -6.00 3.54
N ILE A 152 2.89 -7.06 3.56
CA ILE A 152 2.21 -7.57 2.37
C ILE A 152 1.13 -6.58 1.90
N ASP A 153 0.16 -6.24 2.76
CA ASP A 153 -0.97 -5.37 2.36
C ASP A 153 -0.48 -3.95 2.02
N GLY A 154 0.57 -3.46 2.69
CA GLY A 154 1.26 -2.21 2.35
C GLY A 154 1.89 -2.25 0.97
N SER A 155 2.48 -3.39 0.59
CA SER A 155 3.07 -3.58 -0.73
C SER A 155 2.00 -3.72 -1.82
N LEU A 156 0.85 -4.29 -1.49
CA LEU A 156 -0.28 -4.41 -2.42
C LEU A 156 -1.06 -3.09 -2.60
N ASN A 157 -0.72 -2.02 -1.85
CA ASN A 157 -1.57 -0.83 -1.71
C ASN A 157 -3.01 -1.19 -1.33
N ARG A 158 -3.22 -2.25 -0.56
CA ARG A 158 -4.56 -2.71 -0.20
C ARG A 158 -5.11 -1.87 0.94
N THR A 159 -6.31 -1.34 0.77
CA THR A 159 -7.02 -0.54 1.77
C THR A 159 -8.29 -1.24 2.25
N PRO A 160 -8.77 -0.94 3.47
CA PRO A 160 -10.07 -1.43 3.95
C PRO A 160 -11.25 -0.93 3.09
N PRO A 161 -12.43 -1.59 3.20
CA PRO A 161 -13.66 -1.11 2.55
C PRO A 161 -14.02 0.31 2.98
N GLY A 162 -14.47 1.13 2.02
CA GLY A 162 -14.85 2.54 2.27
C GLY A 162 -13.69 3.46 2.65
N PHE A 163 -12.44 3.04 2.43
CA PHE A 163 -11.26 3.84 2.80
C PHE A 163 -11.28 5.24 2.17
N TYR A 164 -11.49 5.35 0.86
CA TYR A 164 -11.49 6.66 0.19
C TYR A 164 -12.63 7.55 0.69
N ASP A 165 -13.86 7.02 0.82
CA ASP A 165 -15.00 7.75 1.38
C ASP A 165 -14.71 8.30 2.77
N ARG A 166 -14.02 7.51 3.62
CA ARG A 166 -13.58 7.95 4.94
C ARG A 166 -12.53 9.05 4.88
N VAL A 167 -11.57 8.98 3.95
CA VAL A 167 -10.60 10.06 3.74
C VAL A 167 -11.30 11.35 3.32
N TRP A 168 -12.35 11.26 2.49
CA TRP A 168 -13.18 12.40 2.14
C TRP A 168 -13.84 13.02 3.38
N GLN A 169 -14.50 12.20 4.21
CA GLN A 169 -15.14 12.65 5.45
C GLN A 169 -14.16 13.31 6.42
N ILE A 170 -12.92 12.80 6.50
CA ILE A 170 -11.86 13.45 7.27
C ILE A 170 -11.55 14.83 6.68
N LEU A 171 -11.44 14.92 5.37
CA LEU A 171 -11.11 16.17 4.68
C LEU A 171 -12.20 17.25 4.89
N GLU A 172 -13.47 16.88 4.93
CA GLU A 172 -14.59 17.78 5.27
C GLU A 172 -14.44 18.42 6.67
N ARG A 173 -13.71 17.76 7.57
CA ARG A 173 -13.56 18.12 8.98
C ARG A 173 -12.13 18.56 9.34
N THR A 174 -11.29 18.78 8.33
CA THR A 174 -9.87 19.14 8.49
C THR A 174 -9.53 20.39 7.67
N PRO A 175 -9.66 21.59 8.25
CA PRO A 175 -9.20 22.83 7.63
C PRO A 175 -7.77 22.70 7.12
N ASN A 176 -7.46 23.26 5.96
CA ASN A 176 -6.14 23.18 5.30
C ASN A 176 -5.66 21.75 4.95
N GLY A 177 -6.41 20.70 5.23
CA GLY A 177 -6.19 19.34 4.73
C GLY A 177 -5.19 18.49 5.52
N ILE A 178 -4.62 17.48 4.86
CA ILE A 178 -3.83 16.41 5.50
C ILE A 178 -2.42 16.40 4.92
N VAL A 179 -1.40 16.22 5.76
CA VAL A 179 -0.01 16.08 5.34
C VAL A 179 0.54 14.72 5.77
N VAL A 180 1.27 14.05 4.88
CA VAL A 180 1.97 12.80 5.17
C VAL A 180 3.16 12.60 4.23
N ALA A 181 4.29 12.15 4.77
CA ALA A 181 5.57 11.99 4.07
C ALA A 181 5.95 13.24 3.25
N GLY A 182 5.69 14.43 3.80
CA GLY A 182 5.92 15.72 3.13
C GLY A 182 5.04 15.98 1.90
N THR A 183 3.99 15.19 1.68
CA THR A 183 2.99 15.40 0.63
C THR A 183 1.72 15.93 1.24
N HIS A 184 1.09 16.90 0.58
CA HIS A 184 -0.08 17.60 1.09
C HIS A 184 -1.32 17.25 0.25
N LEU A 185 -2.36 16.77 0.93
CA LEU A 185 -3.71 16.64 0.42
C LEU A 185 -4.52 17.85 0.93
N PRO A 186 -4.68 18.91 0.12
CA PRO A 186 -5.37 20.10 0.56
C PRO A 186 -6.88 19.84 0.70
N GLN A 187 -7.54 20.52 1.64
CA GLN A 187 -9.00 20.48 1.75
C GLN A 187 -9.66 21.19 0.56
N GLN A 188 -9.23 22.43 0.29
CA GLN A 188 -9.63 23.20 -0.88
C GLN A 188 -8.43 23.33 -1.83
N PRO A 189 -8.63 23.19 -3.14
CA PRO A 189 -9.91 23.09 -3.83
C PRO A 189 -10.44 21.65 -3.98
N THR A 190 -9.86 20.66 -3.30
CA THR A 190 -10.26 19.24 -3.45
C THR A 190 -11.75 19.02 -3.24
N LEU A 191 -12.34 19.59 -2.18
CA LEU A 191 -13.78 19.46 -1.89
C LEU A 191 -14.67 20.29 -2.83
N SER A 192 -14.15 21.36 -3.45
CA SER A 192 -14.91 22.16 -4.42
C SER A 192 -14.85 21.60 -5.84
N ASP A 193 -13.74 20.97 -6.21
CA ASP A 193 -13.44 20.57 -7.59
C ASP A 193 -13.72 19.09 -7.87
N MET A 194 -13.91 18.28 -6.82
CA MET A 194 -14.10 16.83 -6.92
C MET A 194 -15.36 16.37 -6.17
N THR A 195 -15.70 15.08 -6.30
CA THR A 195 -16.73 14.43 -5.51
C THR A 195 -16.20 13.16 -4.84
N MET A 196 -16.83 12.76 -3.73
CA MET A 196 -16.43 11.60 -2.91
C MET A 196 -16.29 10.29 -3.71
N TYR A 197 -17.21 10.05 -4.66
CA TYR A 197 -17.34 8.76 -5.35
C TYR A 197 -16.55 8.69 -6.67
N GLU A 198 -15.84 9.75 -7.03
CA GLU A 198 -15.07 9.80 -8.27
C GLU A 198 -13.67 9.18 -8.14
N MET A 199 -13.25 8.55 -9.23
CA MET A 199 -11.91 7.95 -9.35
C MET A 199 -10.80 8.98 -9.09
N ASN A 200 -10.97 10.23 -9.52
CA ASN A 200 -9.94 11.26 -9.42
C ASN A 200 -9.56 11.56 -7.96
N PHE A 201 -10.53 11.61 -7.06
CA PHE A 201 -10.26 11.79 -5.63
C PHE A 201 -9.48 10.60 -5.06
N SER A 202 -9.91 9.38 -5.37
CA SER A 202 -9.22 8.16 -4.91
C SER A 202 -7.77 8.10 -5.41
N LEU A 203 -7.52 8.54 -6.66
CA LEU A 203 -6.18 8.65 -7.22
C LEU A 203 -5.33 9.75 -6.56
N LEU A 204 -5.95 10.87 -6.17
CA LEU A 204 -5.28 11.94 -5.43
C LEU A 204 -4.82 11.44 -4.04
N VAL A 205 -5.67 10.67 -3.34
CA VAL A 205 -5.31 10.01 -2.07
C VAL A 205 -4.15 9.04 -2.29
N GLU A 206 -4.21 8.18 -3.31
CA GLU A 206 -3.10 7.26 -3.65
C GLU A 206 -1.78 7.99 -3.91
N ASN A 207 -1.83 9.10 -4.63
CA ASN A 207 -0.66 9.93 -4.92
C ASN A 207 -0.11 10.61 -3.66
N THR A 208 -0.99 11.02 -2.74
CA THR A 208 -0.59 11.59 -1.44
C THR A 208 0.20 10.56 -0.63
N LEU A 209 -0.24 9.30 -0.62
CA LEU A 209 0.43 8.21 0.09
C LEU A 209 1.64 7.62 -0.65
N LYS A 210 1.91 8.04 -1.90
CA LYS A 210 2.93 7.42 -2.77
C LYS A 210 4.35 7.54 -2.23
N LYS A 211 4.68 8.64 -1.53
CA LYS A 211 6.03 8.88 -0.99
C LYS A 211 6.36 8.04 0.24
N ILE A 212 5.40 7.31 0.81
CA ILE A 212 5.66 6.39 1.91
C ILE A 212 6.44 5.19 1.36
N VAL A 213 7.70 5.05 1.80
CA VAL A 213 8.62 4.02 1.30
C VAL A 213 8.39 2.67 1.96
N LEU A 214 8.13 2.66 3.28
CA LEU A 214 7.99 1.42 4.06
C LEU A 214 6.55 0.88 3.97
N PRO A 215 6.34 -0.33 3.43
CA PRO A 215 5.00 -0.94 3.33
C PRO A 215 4.24 -0.99 4.67
N GLU A 216 4.92 -1.38 5.75
CA GLU A 216 4.34 -1.50 7.07
C GLU A 216 3.93 -0.14 7.66
N TYR A 217 4.71 0.91 7.41
CA TYR A 217 4.36 2.27 7.81
C TYR A 217 3.17 2.80 7.00
N ARG A 218 3.11 2.49 5.70
CA ARG A 218 1.92 2.81 4.87
C ARG A 218 0.65 2.21 5.48
N GLN A 219 0.71 0.98 5.97
CA GLN A 219 -0.44 0.36 6.64
C GLN A 219 -0.77 1.03 7.98
N ILE A 220 0.21 1.46 8.77
CA ILE A 220 -0.06 2.29 9.96
C ILE A 220 -0.77 3.60 9.60
N ILE A 221 -0.39 4.26 8.50
CA ILE A 221 -1.06 5.48 8.02
C ILE A 221 -2.50 5.18 7.57
N VAL A 222 -2.73 4.07 6.86
CA VAL A 222 -4.07 3.63 6.48
C VAL A 222 -4.92 3.33 7.72
N GLU A 223 -4.38 2.62 8.70
CA GLU A 223 -5.04 2.34 9.98
C GLU A 223 -5.34 3.62 10.75
N LEU A 224 -4.42 4.58 10.79
CA LEU A 224 -4.60 5.89 11.41
C LEU A 224 -5.75 6.67 10.75
N LEU A 225 -5.79 6.74 9.42
CA LEU A 225 -6.89 7.39 8.70
C LEU A 225 -8.23 6.73 9.03
N MET A 226 -8.28 5.40 9.15
CA MET A 226 -9.49 4.70 9.57
C MET A 226 -9.89 5.06 11.02
N VAL A 227 -8.91 5.21 11.92
CA VAL A 227 -9.14 5.67 13.31
C VAL A 227 -9.66 7.11 13.34
N VAL A 228 -9.04 8.03 12.60
CA VAL A 228 -9.45 9.44 12.53
C VAL A 228 -10.90 9.53 12.03
N ALA A 229 -11.24 8.80 10.97
CA ALA A 229 -12.61 8.77 10.44
C ALA A 229 -13.63 8.30 11.51
N ILE A 230 -13.33 7.21 12.23
CA ILE A 230 -14.21 6.70 13.30
C ILE A 230 -14.33 7.70 14.45
N VAL A 231 -13.24 8.37 14.83
CA VAL A 231 -13.26 9.37 15.90
C VAL A 231 -14.13 10.56 15.49
N LEU A 232 -13.97 11.09 14.27
CA LEU A 232 -14.80 12.21 13.79
C LEU A 232 -16.27 11.81 13.63
N GLU A 233 -16.56 10.61 13.11
CA GLU A 233 -17.92 10.08 12.97
C GLU A 233 -18.63 9.98 14.33
N ARG A 234 -17.90 9.60 15.39
CA ARG A 234 -18.44 9.47 16.75
C ARG A 234 -18.51 10.77 17.54
N ASN A 235 -17.83 11.82 17.09
CA ASN A 235 -17.78 13.12 17.78
C ASN A 235 -18.11 14.24 16.78
N PRO A 236 -19.37 14.31 16.30
CA PRO A 236 -19.79 15.25 15.25
C PRO A 236 -19.68 16.73 15.64
N GLU A 237 -19.43 17.05 16.90
CA GLU A 237 -19.17 18.38 17.43
C GLU A 237 -17.71 18.85 17.29
N VAL A 238 -16.77 17.96 16.95
CA VAL A 238 -15.33 18.29 16.93
C VAL A 238 -14.75 18.28 15.52
N ASP A 239 -14.01 19.33 15.16
CA ASP A 239 -13.23 19.42 13.93
C ASP A 239 -11.75 19.62 14.30
N PHE A 240 -10.85 19.35 13.35
CA PHE A 240 -9.49 19.86 13.50
C PHE A 240 -9.48 21.38 13.30
N SER A 241 -8.55 22.07 13.96
CA SER A 241 -8.40 23.53 13.86
C SER A 241 -7.56 23.98 12.66
N ASP A 242 -6.65 23.12 12.19
CA ASP A 242 -5.74 23.36 11.07
C ASP A 242 -5.40 22.02 10.40
N LYS A 243 -4.46 22.04 9.44
CA LYS A 243 -3.98 20.86 8.74
C LYS A 243 -3.45 19.82 9.74
N VAL A 244 -3.66 18.56 9.41
CA VAL A 244 -3.23 17.44 10.24
C VAL A 244 -2.00 16.79 9.66
N ASP A 245 -0.93 16.72 10.46
CA ASP A 245 0.28 15.96 10.15
C ASP A 245 0.12 14.51 10.65
N LEU A 246 -0.06 13.57 9.72
CA LEU A 246 -0.21 12.15 10.06
C LEU A 246 1.08 11.56 10.62
N ASP A 247 2.26 12.02 10.18
CA ASP A 247 3.53 11.51 10.67
C ASP A 247 3.73 11.92 12.14
N GLY A 248 3.37 13.16 12.47
CA GLY A 248 3.33 13.66 13.86
C GLY A 248 2.42 12.82 14.75
N LEU A 249 1.20 12.50 14.30
CA LEU A 249 0.27 11.66 15.05
C LEU A 249 0.80 10.24 15.29
N VAL A 250 1.38 9.61 14.26
CA VAL A 250 2.01 8.28 14.42
C VAL A 250 3.18 8.33 15.40
N LYS A 251 4.00 9.39 15.34
CA LYS A 251 5.12 9.58 16.27
C LYS A 251 4.66 9.74 17.71
N GLU A 252 3.60 10.52 17.97
CA GLU A 252 3.03 10.65 19.32
C GLU A 252 2.45 9.32 19.83
N ALA A 253 1.73 8.59 18.98
CA ALA A 253 1.22 7.26 19.32
C ALA A 253 2.38 6.29 19.67
N PHE A 254 3.47 6.33 18.91
CA PHE A 254 4.64 5.52 19.16
C PHE A 254 5.39 5.91 20.45
N ASN A 255 5.53 7.20 20.73
CA ASN A 255 6.10 7.70 21.98
C ASN A 255 5.31 7.17 23.19
N ASP A 256 3.98 7.17 23.11
CA ASP A 256 3.13 6.64 24.17
C ASP A 256 3.23 5.11 24.29
N PHE A 257 3.31 4.40 23.17
CA PHE A 257 3.60 2.95 23.17
C PHE A 257 4.93 2.62 23.86
N GLN A 258 5.99 3.38 23.58
CA GLN A 258 7.29 3.20 24.22
C GLN A 258 7.21 3.44 25.72
N LYS A 259 6.51 4.50 26.18
CA LYS A 259 6.33 4.78 27.61
C LYS A 259 5.65 3.61 28.32
N ASP A 260 4.64 3.00 27.71
CA ASP A 260 3.95 1.84 28.28
C ASP A 260 4.86 0.62 28.32
N ARG A 261 5.65 0.33 27.28
CA ARG A 261 6.61 -0.79 27.33
C ARG A 261 7.69 -0.59 28.38
N SER A 262 8.26 0.60 28.52
CA SER A 262 9.25 0.85 29.57
C SER A 262 8.64 0.71 30.97
N ARG A 263 7.39 1.14 31.18
CA ARG A 263 6.72 1.04 32.49
C ARG A 263 6.28 -0.38 32.84
N PHE A 264 5.79 -1.15 31.87
CA PHE A 264 5.14 -2.44 32.15
C PHE A 264 5.97 -3.66 31.76
N GLU A 265 6.93 -3.53 30.83
CA GLU A 265 7.79 -4.63 30.34
C GLU A 265 9.26 -4.40 30.70
N GLY A 266 9.63 -3.24 31.27
CA GLY A 266 11.00 -2.91 31.62
C GLY A 266 11.95 -2.77 30.42
N MET A 267 11.39 -2.58 29.21
CA MET A 267 12.17 -2.47 27.98
C MET A 267 12.66 -1.03 27.73
N GLU A 268 13.90 -0.91 27.25
CA GLU A 268 14.48 0.37 26.83
C GLU A 268 13.77 0.91 25.57
N LYS A 269 13.86 2.23 25.37
CA LYS A 269 13.34 2.87 24.17
C LYS A 269 14.15 2.43 22.95
N GLN A 270 13.45 2.07 21.89
CA GLN A 270 14.05 1.68 20.60
C GLN A 270 13.76 2.76 19.57
N ASP A 271 14.76 3.18 18.79
CA ASP A 271 14.55 4.19 17.75
C ASP A 271 13.72 3.65 16.57
N ASP A 272 13.70 2.34 16.35
CA ASP A 272 12.86 1.71 15.34
C ASP A 272 11.45 1.38 15.84
N MET A 273 10.50 1.37 14.91
CA MET A 273 9.09 1.08 15.20
C MET A 273 8.73 -0.41 15.01
N GLU A 274 9.71 -1.32 14.92
CA GLU A 274 9.46 -2.72 14.54
C GLU A 274 8.50 -3.41 15.53
N ALA A 275 8.68 -3.17 16.83
CA ALA A 275 7.77 -3.68 17.85
C ALA A 275 6.35 -3.12 17.73
N PHE A 276 6.22 -1.84 17.37
CA PHE A 276 4.92 -1.22 17.11
C PHE A 276 4.24 -1.85 15.90
N TYR A 277 5.00 -2.11 14.84
CA TYR A 277 4.50 -2.81 13.64
C TYR A 277 4.09 -4.26 13.90
N LYS A 278 4.73 -4.94 14.87
CA LYS A 278 4.34 -6.30 15.31
C LYS A 278 3.09 -6.33 16.19
N THR A 279 2.69 -5.18 16.74
CA THR A 279 1.56 -5.11 17.68
C THR A 279 0.22 -5.12 16.92
N PRO A 280 -0.77 -5.95 17.34
CA PRO A 280 -2.11 -5.95 16.76
C PRO A 280 -2.78 -4.57 16.80
N PRO A 281 -3.71 -4.26 15.88
CA PRO A 281 -4.52 -3.04 15.95
C PRO A 281 -5.44 -3.04 17.16
N LEU A 282 -6.18 -4.12 17.39
CA LEU A 282 -7.15 -4.23 18.49
C LEU A 282 -6.55 -4.89 19.73
N GLY A 283 -7.07 -4.53 20.91
CA GLY A 283 -6.69 -5.11 22.21
C GLY A 283 -6.28 -4.06 23.24
N LYS A 284 -6.04 -4.50 24.49
CA LYS A 284 -5.78 -3.63 25.66
C LYS A 284 -4.55 -2.72 25.50
N ARG A 285 -3.67 -3.00 24.54
CA ARG A 285 -2.52 -2.18 24.10
C ARG A 285 -2.30 -2.31 22.59
N GLY A 286 -3.40 -2.40 21.85
CA GLY A 286 -3.34 -2.44 20.39
C GLY A 286 -2.91 -1.09 19.82
N THR A 287 -2.31 -1.11 18.64
CA THR A 287 -1.86 0.12 17.94
C THR A 287 -3.00 1.11 17.73
N SER A 288 -4.24 0.67 17.50
CA SER A 288 -5.39 1.58 17.34
C SER A 288 -5.70 2.38 18.60
N GLY A 289 -5.42 1.85 19.79
CA GLY A 289 -5.61 2.57 21.06
C GLY A 289 -4.65 3.75 21.19
N TYR A 290 -3.38 3.54 20.85
CA TYR A 290 -2.37 4.62 20.85
C TYR A 290 -2.65 5.66 19.77
N LEU A 291 -3.03 5.21 18.56
CA LEU A 291 -3.43 6.12 17.48
C LEU A 291 -4.67 6.95 17.88
N THR A 292 -5.69 6.30 18.46
CA THR A 292 -6.91 7.00 18.93
C THR A 292 -6.56 8.05 19.98
N LYS A 293 -5.68 7.71 20.93
CA LYS A 293 -5.25 8.65 21.97
C LYS A 293 -4.54 9.87 21.36
N ALA A 294 -3.62 9.67 20.42
CA ALA A 294 -2.92 10.77 19.74
C ALA A 294 -3.90 11.68 18.99
N VAL A 295 -4.86 11.09 18.26
CA VAL A 295 -5.90 11.83 17.52
C VAL A 295 -6.80 12.63 18.48
N MET A 296 -7.26 12.03 19.57
CA MET A 296 -8.12 12.71 20.55
C MET A 296 -7.40 13.90 21.20
N ILE A 297 -6.11 13.75 21.55
CA ILE A 297 -5.32 14.85 22.11
C ILE A 297 -5.22 15.99 21.10
N GLN A 298 -4.95 15.70 19.83
CA GLN A 298 -4.86 16.71 18.78
C GLN A 298 -6.19 17.46 18.57
N LEU A 299 -7.31 16.72 18.56
CA LEU A 299 -8.65 17.31 18.42
C LEU A 299 -9.02 18.20 19.62
N LEU A 300 -8.68 17.79 20.84
CA LEU A 300 -8.94 18.56 22.07
C LEU A 300 -8.06 19.81 22.21
N GLN A 301 -6.94 19.88 21.49
CA GLN A 301 -6.15 21.11 21.36
C GLN A 301 -6.76 22.09 20.35
N GLY A 302 -7.74 21.66 19.56
CA GLY A 302 -8.54 22.51 18.67
C GLY A 302 -9.67 23.23 19.39
N GLU A 303 -10.32 24.17 18.69
CA GLU A 303 -11.49 24.87 19.19
C GLU A 303 -12.73 23.96 19.08
N VAL A 304 -13.48 23.80 20.18
CA VAL A 304 -14.77 23.09 20.18
C VAL A 304 -15.83 23.99 19.55
N LYS A 305 -16.63 23.46 18.63
CA LYS A 305 -17.75 24.23 18.03
C LYS A 305 -18.74 24.64 19.14
N PRO A 306 -19.20 25.91 19.14
CA PRO A 306 -20.22 26.37 20.09
C PRO A 306 -21.59 25.72 19.86
#